data_AF-A0A2A2K9B8-F1
#
_entry.id   AF-A0A2A2K9B8-F1
#
_cell.length_a   1.000
_cell.length_b   1.000
_cell.length_c   1.000
_cell.angle_alpha   90.00
_cell.angle_beta   90.00
_cell.angle_gamma   90.00
#
_symmetry.space_group_name_H-M   'P 1'
#
loop_
_entity.id
_entity.type
_entity.pdbx_description
1 polymer ?
#
loop_
_entity_poly.entity_id
_entity_poly.type
_entity_poly.pdbx_seq_one_letter_code
_entity_poly.pdbx_strand_id
1 'polypeptide(L)'
;MFRCFAFPCSSFSTSASRCAAKKLRQSINNLSNVPPKQQFWMNKPKPFMPTNFAPLGSSKPVAQDFDYLLVLDFEATCIENDKIQPVQEIIEFPVIAINTDGWKETAIFHQYVKPTVNPILTTYCTSLTGIIQEMVDNGKTLSEVLEDFDFWLEENQIKQTNFTFVSCGDWDLQLALPSECQAKEIEMPEYLTKWINVKKAYAEHTGEFPKGLKDLLARCNLTFEVRSF
;
A
#
# COMPACT_ATOMS: atom_id res chain seq x y z
N MET A 1 0.49 5.15 -9.29
CA MET A 1 -0.89 5.68 -9.34
C MET A 1 -1.69 4.80 -8.40
N PHE A 2 -2.02 5.28 -7.22
CA PHE A 2 -2.54 4.48 -6.10
C PHE A 2 -3.83 5.16 -5.60
N ARG A 3 -4.76 4.45 -4.97
CA ARG A 3 -5.80 4.98 -4.07
C ARG A 3 -5.53 4.44 -2.67
N CYS A 4 -4.38 4.79 -2.10
CA CYS A 4 -4.08 4.27 -0.76
C CYS A 4 -4.88 4.98 0.34
N PHE A 5 -5.65 4.19 1.08
CA PHE A 5 -6.30 4.57 2.31
C PHE A 5 -5.28 4.93 3.40
N ALA A 6 -5.40 6.14 3.92
CA ALA A 6 -4.98 6.42 5.28
C ALA A 6 -6.12 5.95 6.18
N PHE A 7 -5.95 4.83 6.89
CA PHE A 7 -6.78 4.55 8.06
C PHE A 7 -6.62 5.73 9.03
N PRO A 8 -7.70 6.44 9.43
CA PRO A 8 -7.61 7.43 10.48
C PRO A 8 -7.27 6.71 11.79
N CYS A 9 -6.06 6.96 12.32
CA CYS A 9 -5.75 6.65 13.70
C CYS A 9 -6.37 7.74 14.59
N SER A 10 -7.64 7.56 14.97
CA SER A 10 -8.30 8.29 16.07
C SER A 10 -9.65 7.62 16.31
N SER A 11 -9.98 7.07 17.48
CA SER A 11 -9.94 7.75 18.76
C SER A 11 -9.89 6.78 19.95
N PHE A 12 -8.81 6.82 20.74
CA PHE A 12 -8.88 6.39 22.14
C PHE A 12 -9.70 7.42 22.92
N SER A 13 -10.76 6.92 23.56
CA SER A 13 -11.66 7.64 24.47
C SER A 13 -10.93 8.42 25.58
N THR A 14 -11.51 9.57 25.92
CA THR A 14 -11.02 10.72 26.69
C THR A 14 -10.89 10.52 28.21
N SER A 15 -10.51 9.34 28.71
CA SER A 15 -10.24 9.13 30.14
C SER A 15 -8.89 8.51 30.49
N ALA A 16 -8.13 7.98 29.51
CA ALA A 16 -6.81 7.39 29.76
C ALA A 16 -5.62 8.38 29.64
N SER A 17 -5.85 9.59 29.13
CA SER A 17 -4.79 10.57 28.82
C SER A 17 -4.35 11.47 29.98
N ARG A 18 -4.86 11.25 31.20
CA ARG A 18 -4.42 12.02 32.40
C ARG A 18 -3.55 11.24 33.39
N CYS A 19 -3.37 9.93 33.22
CA CYS A 19 -2.52 9.13 34.12
C CYS A 19 -1.12 8.81 33.52
N ALA A 20 -0.97 8.75 32.20
CA ALA A 20 0.33 8.50 31.55
C ALA A 20 1.25 9.75 31.50
N ALA A 21 0.67 10.96 31.43
CA ALA A 21 1.43 12.21 31.39
C ALA A 21 2.06 12.63 32.74
N LYS A 22 1.65 11.99 33.85
CA LYS A 22 2.26 12.22 35.18
C LYS A 22 3.41 11.26 35.51
N LYS A 23 3.48 10.10 34.83
CA LYS A 23 4.60 9.13 34.99
C LYS A 23 5.78 9.38 34.03
N LEU A 24 5.56 10.06 32.90
CA LEU A 24 6.68 10.41 31.99
C LEU A 24 7.47 11.65 32.44
N ARG A 25 6.92 12.49 33.34
CA ARG A 25 7.58 13.70 33.84
C ARG A 25 8.47 13.49 35.07
N GLN A 26 8.39 12.31 35.72
CA GLN A 26 9.28 11.93 36.82
C GLN A 26 10.50 11.10 36.37
N SER A 27 10.51 10.58 35.14
CA SER A 27 11.66 9.83 34.60
C SER A 27 12.72 10.70 33.89
N ILE A 28 12.47 12.00 33.73
CA ILE A 28 13.38 12.94 33.03
C ILE A 28 14.38 13.61 34.00
N ASN A 29 14.15 13.56 35.32
CA ASN A 29 15.03 14.21 36.30
C ASN A 29 16.14 13.31 36.89
N ASN A 30 16.33 12.08 36.39
CA ASN A 30 17.36 11.15 36.91
C ASN A 30 18.26 10.56 35.80
N LEU A 31 18.67 11.37 34.83
CA LEU A 31 19.71 11.01 33.88
C LEU A 31 21.04 11.64 34.28
N SER A 32 21.66 11.12 35.34
CA SER A 32 23.05 11.41 35.69
C SER A 32 23.91 10.16 35.90
N ASN A 33 23.48 8.97 35.45
CA ASN A 33 24.29 7.75 35.49
C ASN A 33 23.93 6.75 34.38
N VAL A 34 24.37 7.00 33.15
CA VAL A 34 24.34 5.99 32.06
C VAL A 34 25.79 5.67 31.64
N PRO A 35 26.21 4.39 31.62
CA PRO A 35 27.60 4.00 31.37
C PRO A 35 28.08 4.17 29.91
N PRO A 36 29.41 4.23 29.63
CA PRO A 36 30.00 4.84 28.43
C PRO A 36 29.91 4.05 27.11
N LYS A 37 28.92 3.16 26.92
CA LYS A 37 28.79 2.36 25.68
C LYS A 37 27.51 2.63 24.88
N GLN A 38 26.76 3.69 25.19
CA GLN A 38 25.53 4.08 24.46
C GLN A 38 25.56 5.50 23.86
N GLN A 39 26.74 6.10 23.67
CA GLN A 39 26.86 7.45 23.06
C GLN A 39 27.33 7.46 21.60
N PHE A 40 27.49 6.28 20.96
CA PHE A 40 28.03 6.21 19.60
C PHE A 40 27.02 6.62 18.49
N TRP A 41 25.76 6.88 18.83
CA TRP A 41 24.69 7.14 17.85
C TRP A 41 24.30 8.62 17.71
N MET A 42 24.89 9.53 18.49
CA MET A 42 24.54 10.96 18.46
C MET A 42 25.39 11.81 17.51
N ASN A 43 26.41 11.24 16.85
CA ASN A 43 27.30 11.95 15.94
C ASN A 43 27.31 11.37 14.52
N LYS A 44 26.14 11.12 13.93
CA LYS A 44 26.05 10.94 12.47
C LYS A 44 25.92 12.32 11.81
N PRO A 45 26.75 12.66 10.80
CA PRO A 45 26.56 13.88 10.04
C PRO A 45 25.15 13.87 9.44
N LYS A 46 24.50 15.05 9.42
CA LYS A 46 23.18 15.23 8.78
C LYS A 46 23.25 14.63 7.37
N PRO A 47 22.33 13.73 6.97
CA PRO A 47 22.32 13.24 5.62
C PRO A 47 22.19 14.45 4.68
N PHE A 48 23.11 14.52 3.73
CA PHE A 48 23.08 15.50 2.65
C PHE A 48 21.75 15.31 1.93
N MET A 49 20.84 16.27 2.05
CA MET A 49 19.58 16.27 1.30
C MET A 49 19.91 16.64 -0.15
N PRO A 50 19.73 15.75 -1.13
CA PRO A 50 19.61 16.19 -2.50
C PRO A 50 18.23 16.88 -2.59
N THR A 51 18.22 18.20 -2.67
CA THR A 51 17.01 19.00 -2.92
C THR A 51 16.44 18.81 -4.34
N ASN A 52 17.00 17.89 -5.12
CA ASN A 52 16.61 17.63 -6.49
C ASN A 52 16.18 16.17 -6.59
N PHE A 53 14.88 15.91 -6.49
CA PHE A 53 14.30 14.90 -7.36
C PHE A 53 14.75 15.27 -8.78
N ALA A 54 15.43 14.37 -9.47
CA ALA A 54 15.84 14.64 -10.84
C ALA A 54 14.61 15.07 -11.63
N PRO A 55 14.71 16.09 -12.50
CA PRO A 55 13.57 16.50 -13.32
C PRO A 55 13.01 15.27 -14.05
N LEU A 56 11.68 15.17 -14.14
CA LEU A 56 11.03 14.28 -15.11
C LEU A 56 11.65 14.61 -16.48
N GLY A 57 12.62 13.80 -16.94
CA GLY A 57 13.46 14.12 -18.10
C GLY A 57 14.97 14.00 -17.92
N SER A 58 15.50 13.54 -16.77
CA SER A 58 16.92 13.18 -16.71
C SER A 58 17.19 11.94 -17.56
N SER A 59 18.01 12.08 -18.60
CA SER A 59 18.41 11.01 -19.54
C SER A 59 19.31 9.92 -18.94
N LYS A 60 19.58 9.95 -17.63
CA LYS A 60 20.31 8.89 -16.96
C LYS A 60 19.33 7.76 -16.66
N PRO A 61 19.63 6.52 -17.09
CA PRO A 61 18.81 5.38 -16.73
C PRO A 61 18.78 5.27 -15.20
N VAL A 62 17.57 5.18 -14.65
CA VAL A 62 17.35 4.88 -13.23
C VAL A 62 17.82 3.45 -13.03
N ALA A 63 18.82 3.24 -12.16
CA ALA A 63 19.32 1.90 -11.88
C ALA A 63 18.26 1.09 -11.11
N GLN A 64 17.88 -0.05 -11.68
CA GLN A 64 16.94 -1.04 -11.15
C GLN A 64 17.16 -2.34 -11.93
N ASP A 65 16.57 -3.45 -11.46
CA ASP A 65 16.76 -4.77 -12.08
C ASP A 65 15.49 -5.32 -12.78
N PHE A 66 14.35 -4.63 -12.71
CA PHE A 66 13.04 -5.15 -13.12
C PHE A 66 12.66 -4.70 -14.52
N ASP A 67 12.19 -5.58 -15.39
CA ASP A 67 11.62 -5.18 -16.69
C ASP A 67 10.30 -4.41 -16.51
N TYR A 68 9.46 -4.85 -15.56
CA TYR A 68 8.15 -4.27 -15.27
C TYR A 68 7.93 -3.99 -13.78
N LEU A 69 7.24 -2.88 -13.51
CA LEU A 69 6.65 -2.57 -12.20
C LEU A 69 5.13 -2.65 -12.30
N LEU A 70 4.53 -3.50 -11.47
CA LEU A 70 3.08 -3.70 -11.41
C LEU A 70 2.50 -2.91 -10.25
N VAL A 71 1.91 -1.75 -10.55
CA VAL A 71 1.31 -0.86 -9.55
C VAL A 71 -0.05 -1.40 -9.14
N LEU A 72 -0.16 -1.84 -7.88
CA LEU A 72 -1.33 -2.49 -7.30
C LEU A 72 -1.90 -1.67 -6.15
N ASP A 73 -3.23 -1.67 -6.03
CA ASP A 73 -3.96 -1.06 -4.93
C ASP A 73 -5.36 -1.67 -4.79
N PHE A 74 -5.57 -2.55 -3.82
CA PHE A 74 -6.87 -3.20 -3.64
C PHE A 74 -7.88 -2.26 -2.99
N GLU A 75 -9.14 -2.40 -3.40
CA GLU A 75 -10.27 -2.00 -2.58
C GLU A 75 -10.83 -3.23 -1.86
N ALA A 76 -11.30 -3.04 -0.63
CA ALA A 76 -11.91 -4.12 0.15
C ALA A 76 -13.19 -3.68 0.85
N THR A 77 -14.06 -4.64 1.12
CA THR A 77 -15.19 -4.51 2.04
C THR A 77 -14.73 -3.85 3.34
N CYS A 78 -15.51 -2.93 3.90
CA CYS A 78 -15.18 -2.31 5.20
C CYS A 78 -16.43 -1.86 5.97
N ILE A 79 -16.24 -1.64 7.26
CA ILE A 79 -17.23 -1.08 8.18
C ILE A 79 -16.62 0.09 8.94
N GLU A 80 -17.45 1.04 9.35
CA GLU A 80 -16.99 2.23 10.05
C GLU A 80 -16.50 1.87 11.46
N ASN A 81 -15.27 2.30 11.80
CA ASN A 81 -14.65 2.14 13.13
C ASN A 81 -14.52 0.70 13.67
N ASP A 82 -14.64 -0.32 12.81
CA ASP A 82 -14.53 -1.72 13.21
C ASP A 82 -13.95 -2.58 12.07
N LYS A 83 -13.76 -3.88 12.30
CA LYS A 83 -13.24 -4.84 11.33
C LYS A 83 -14.32 -5.82 10.91
N ILE A 84 -14.44 -6.04 9.61
CA ILE A 84 -15.30 -7.10 9.08
C ILE A 84 -14.82 -8.46 9.60
N GLN A 85 -15.77 -9.29 10.02
CA GLN A 85 -15.57 -10.65 10.48
C GLN A 85 -16.33 -11.63 9.55
N PRO A 86 -15.86 -12.87 9.37
CA PRO A 86 -14.57 -13.38 9.85
C PRO A 86 -13.39 -12.86 9.02
N VAL A 87 -13.64 -12.33 7.82
CA VAL A 87 -12.58 -11.88 6.90
C VAL A 87 -13.01 -10.65 6.12
N GLN A 88 -12.06 -9.76 5.89
CA GLN A 88 -12.20 -8.62 4.99
C GLN A 88 -11.92 -9.10 3.56
N GLU A 89 -12.83 -8.84 2.63
CA GLU A 89 -12.76 -9.33 1.25
C GLU A 89 -12.44 -8.20 0.27
N ILE A 90 -11.54 -8.47 -0.68
CA ILE A 90 -11.21 -7.63 -1.82
C ILE A 90 -12.45 -7.50 -2.72
N ILE A 91 -12.70 -6.28 -3.20
CA ILE A 91 -13.85 -5.92 -4.07
C ILE A 91 -13.44 -5.19 -5.35
N GLU A 92 -12.18 -4.77 -5.47
CA GLU A 92 -11.59 -4.24 -6.71
C GLU A 92 -10.12 -4.68 -6.80
N PHE A 93 -9.70 -5.13 -7.98
CA PHE A 93 -8.35 -5.58 -8.29
C PHE A 93 -7.79 -4.79 -9.48
N PRO A 94 -7.30 -3.55 -9.28
CA PRO A 94 -6.62 -2.79 -10.32
C PRO A 94 -5.11 -3.04 -10.30
N VAL A 95 -4.52 -3.26 -11.48
CA VAL A 95 -3.06 -3.28 -11.69
C VAL A 95 -2.70 -2.48 -12.93
N ILE A 96 -1.68 -1.64 -12.82
CA ILE A 96 -1.07 -0.94 -13.97
C ILE A 96 0.33 -1.49 -14.18
N ALA A 97 0.61 -2.01 -15.37
CA ALA A 97 1.95 -2.40 -15.77
C ALA A 97 2.71 -1.20 -16.31
N ILE A 98 3.89 -0.95 -15.72
CA ILE A 98 4.83 0.07 -16.19
C ILE A 98 6.07 -0.65 -16.72
N ASN A 99 6.35 -0.48 -18.02
CA ASN A 99 7.61 -0.90 -18.60
C ASN A 99 8.69 0.11 -18.20
N THR A 100 9.78 -0.42 -17.67
CA THR A 100 10.87 0.38 -17.10
C THR A 100 11.89 0.80 -18.16
N ASP A 101 11.88 0.13 -19.31
CA ASP A 101 12.39 0.68 -20.56
C ASP A 101 11.42 1.75 -21.08
N GLY A 102 11.85 3.01 -20.98
CA GLY A 102 11.06 4.17 -21.39
C GLY A 102 10.00 4.66 -20.39
N TRP A 103 9.80 3.98 -19.25
CA TRP A 103 8.92 4.40 -18.14
C TRP A 103 7.49 4.72 -18.56
N LYS A 104 6.84 3.78 -19.25
CA LYS A 104 5.48 3.94 -19.80
C LYS A 104 4.52 2.91 -19.24
N GLU A 105 3.27 3.34 -19.04
CA GLU A 105 2.14 2.42 -18.85
C GLU A 105 1.95 1.61 -20.14
N THR A 106 1.99 0.29 -20.04
CA THR A 106 1.84 -0.61 -21.21
C THR A 106 0.56 -1.40 -21.20
N ALA A 107 0.02 -1.69 -20.01
CA ALA A 107 -1.20 -2.47 -19.86
C ALA A 107 -1.89 -2.13 -18.53
N ILE A 108 -3.19 -2.39 -18.49
CA ILE A 108 -4.04 -2.23 -17.31
C ILE A 108 -4.84 -3.51 -17.13
N PHE A 109 -4.86 -4.03 -15.91
CA PHE A 109 -5.81 -5.03 -15.45
C PHE A 109 -6.76 -4.34 -14.47
N HIS A 110 -8.06 -4.61 -14.61
CA HIS A 110 -9.07 -4.08 -13.70
C HIS A 110 -10.25 -5.04 -13.65
N GLN A 111 -10.62 -5.46 -12.45
CA GLN A 111 -11.84 -6.23 -12.21
C GLN A 111 -12.47 -5.87 -10.87
N TYR A 112 -13.80 -5.87 -10.82
CA TYR A 112 -14.54 -5.93 -9.56
C TYR A 112 -14.61 -7.38 -9.08
N VAL A 113 -14.40 -7.56 -7.79
CA VAL A 113 -14.39 -8.88 -7.14
C VAL A 113 -15.67 -9.02 -6.34
N LYS A 114 -16.33 -10.16 -6.49
CA LYS A 114 -17.55 -10.52 -5.77
C LYS A 114 -17.21 -11.09 -4.39
N PRO A 115 -17.56 -10.40 -3.29
CA PRO A 115 -17.43 -10.95 -1.96
C PRO A 115 -18.44 -12.10 -1.77
N THR A 116 -17.98 -13.19 -1.16
CA THR A 116 -18.76 -14.43 -0.98
C THR A 116 -19.05 -14.74 0.48
N VAL A 117 -18.30 -14.16 1.43
CA VAL A 117 -18.52 -14.34 2.87
C VAL A 117 -19.43 -13.24 3.43
N ASN A 118 -19.16 -11.98 3.07
CA ASN A 118 -19.89 -10.77 3.43
C ASN A 118 -20.36 -10.06 2.16
N PRO A 119 -21.37 -10.61 1.44
CA PRO A 119 -21.71 -10.17 0.08
C PRO A 119 -22.32 -8.77 0.01
N ILE A 120 -22.84 -8.23 1.12
CA ILE A 120 -23.53 -6.94 1.15
C ILE A 120 -22.57 -5.85 1.59
N LEU A 121 -22.28 -4.92 0.67
CA LEU A 121 -21.46 -3.74 0.95
C LEU A 121 -22.19 -2.82 1.93
N THR A 122 -21.46 -2.32 2.91
CA THR A 122 -22.02 -1.30 3.81
C THR A 122 -22.06 0.06 3.11
N THR A 123 -22.98 0.92 3.55
CA THR A 123 -23.05 2.30 3.04
C THR A 123 -21.73 3.05 3.26
N TYR A 124 -21.02 2.78 4.36
CA TYR A 124 -19.69 3.33 4.61
C TYR A 124 -18.69 2.88 3.55
N CYS A 125 -18.65 1.58 3.24
CA CYS A 125 -17.77 1.03 2.20
C CYS A 125 -18.05 1.67 0.84
N THR A 126 -19.31 1.69 0.40
CA THR A 126 -19.69 2.33 -0.88
C THR A 126 -19.34 3.82 -0.91
N SER A 127 -19.54 4.55 0.20
CA SER A 127 -19.20 5.98 0.26
C SER A 127 -17.70 6.23 0.21
N LEU A 128 -16.91 5.30 0.75
CA LEU A 128 -15.46 5.40 0.84
C LEU A 128 -14.77 5.05 -0.48
N THR A 129 -15.19 3.95 -1.12
CA THR A 129 -14.54 3.41 -2.33
C THR A 129 -15.17 3.93 -3.61
N GLY A 130 -16.48 4.25 -3.56
CA GLY A 130 -17.31 4.55 -4.73
C GLY A 130 -17.91 3.31 -5.40
N ILE A 131 -17.61 2.11 -4.89
CA ILE A 131 -18.09 0.84 -5.46
C ILE A 131 -19.50 0.55 -4.93
N ILE A 132 -20.43 0.36 -5.86
CA ILE A 132 -21.83 0.05 -5.56
C ILE A 132 -22.06 -1.46 -5.61
N GLN A 133 -23.13 -1.91 -4.94
CA GLN A 133 -23.47 -3.34 -4.83
C GLN A 133 -23.57 -4.03 -6.20
N GLU A 134 -24.16 -3.38 -7.20
CA GLU A 134 -24.32 -3.93 -8.54
C GLU A 134 -22.97 -4.25 -9.22
N MET A 135 -21.91 -3.48 -8.94
CA MET A 135 -20.57 -3.72 -9.50
C MET A 135 -19.97 -5.02 -8.97
N VAL A 136 -20.09 -5.27 -7.67
CA VAL A 136 -19.56 -6.50 -7.05
C VAL A 136 -20.47 -7.70 -7.29
N ASP A 137 -21.78 -7.50 -7.41
CA ASP A 137 -22.74 -8.58 -7.70
C ASP A 137 -22.48 -9.22 -9.08
N ASN A 138 -22.07 -8.38 -10.05
CA ASN A 138 -21.70 -8.74 -11.41
C ASN A 138 -20.21 -9.11 -11.56
N GLY A 139 -19.42 -8.95 -10.49
CA GLY A 139 -18.01 -9.31 -10.47
C GLY A 139 -17.78 -10.83 -10.42
N LYS A 140 -16.53 -11.23 -10.65
CA LYS A 140 -16.06 -12.61 -10.50
C LYS A 140 -15.59 -12.88 -9.07
N THR A 141 -15.58 -14.13 -8.63
CA THR A 141 -14.99 -14.48 -7.32
C THR A 141 -13.48 -14.23 -7.32
N LEU A 142 -12.87 -14.05 -6.13
CA LEU A 142 -11.42 -13.80 -6.04
C LEU A 142 -10.58 -14.87 -6.76
N SER A 143 -10.96 -16.15 -6.68
CA SER A 143 -10.24 -17.25 -7.36
C SER A 143 -10.24 -17.05 -8.88
N GLU A 144 -11.40 -16.77 -9.47
CA GLU A 144 -11.53 -16.54 -10.91
C GLU A 144 -10.78 -15.27 -11.34
N VAL A 145 -10.76 -14.22 -10.51
CA VAL A 145 -10.00 -12.98 -10.81
C VAL A 145 -8.49 -13.24 -10.75
N LEU A 146 -8.01 -14.07 -9.82
CA LEU A 146 -6.60 -14.46 -9.77
C LEU A 146 -6.19 -15.28 -11.00
N GLU A 147 -7.06 -16.18 -11.48
CA GLU A 147 -6.84 -16.92 -12.73
C GLU A 147 -6.80 -15.99 -13.95
N ASP A 148 -7.75 -15.06 -14.06
CA ASP A 148 -7.75 -14.06 -15.14
C ASP A 148 -6.51 -13.15 -15.07
N PHE A 149 -6.07 -12.79 -13.88
CA PHE A 149 -4.88 -11.97 -13.69
C PHE A 149 -3.61 -12.72 -14.13
N ASP A 150 -3.52 -14.01 -13.81
CA ASP A 150 -2.43 -14.87 -14.26
C ASP A 150 -2.38 -14.97 -15.79
N PHE A 151 -3.54 -15.16 -16.43
CA PHE A 151 -3.67 -15.14 -17.88
C PHE A 151 -3.29 -13.78 -18.49
N TRP A 152 -3.73 -12.67 -17.87
CA TRP A 152 -3.36 -11.33 -18.30
C TRP A 152 -1.84 -11.09 -18.26
N LEU A 153 -1.13 -11.64 -17.26
CA LEU A 153 0.35 -11.57 -17.23
C LEU A 153 0.98 -12.34 -18.41
N GLU A 154 0.38 -13.47 -18.82
CA GLU A 154 0.84 -14.25 -19.97
C GLU A 154 0.59 -13.52 -21.29
N GLU A 155 -0.63 -13.01 -21.51
CA GLU A 155 -1.00 -12.29 -22.72
C GLU A 155 -0.13 -11.06 -22.96
N ASN A 156 0.23 -10.35 -21.88
CA ASN A 156 1.10 -9.17 -21.94
C ASN A 156 2.59 -9.52 -21.94
N GLN A 157 2.96 -10.81 -21.98
CA GLN A 157 4.33 -11.31 -21.94
C GLN A 157 5.12 -10.83 -20.70
N ILE A 158 4.44 -10.49 -19.61
CA ILE A 158 5.05 -10.01 -18.36
C ILE A 158 5.47 -11.19 -17.48
N LYS A 159 4.70 -12.28 -17.48
CA LYS A 159 4.89 -13.42 -16.56
C LYS A 159 6.30 -14.03 -16.58
N GLN A 160 6.98 -13.98 -17.73
CA GLN A 160 8.32 -14.53 -17.95
C GLN A 160 9.45 -13.49 -17.80
N THR A 161 9.13 -12.26 -17.42
CA THR A 161 10.08 -11.16 -17.22
C THR A 161 10.48 -11.04 -15.76
N ASN A 162 11.49 -10.23 -15.46
CA ASN A 162 11.77 -9.85 -14.08
C ASN A 162 10.82 -8.71 -13.66
N PHE A 163 9.64 -9.03 -13.12
CA PHE A 163 8.69 -8.03 -12.65
C PHE A 163 8.54 -8.04 -11.12
N THR A 164 8.02 -6.95 -10.57
CA THR A 164 7.59 -6.91 -9.16
C THR A 164 6.40 -5.98 -8.97
N PHE A 165 5.63 -6.24 -7.91
CA PHE A 165 4.55 -5.35 -7.51
C PHE A 165 5.10 -4.11 -6.80
N VAL A 166 4.39 -3.01 -6.96
CA VAL A 166 4.57 -1.79 -6.17
C VAL A 166 3.23 -1.45 -5.54
N SER A 167 3.21 -1.22 -4.24
CA SER A 167 2.02 -0.84 -3.47
C SER A 167 2.34 0.37 -2.57
N CYS A 168 1.30 1.08 -2.12
CA CYS A 168 1.46 2.23 -1.22
C CYS A 168 1.33 1.87 0.26
N GLY A 169 2.00 0.80 0.66
CA GLY A 169 1.89 0.24 2.00
C GLY A 169 2.09 -1.26 1.93
N ASP A 170 2.10 -1.91 3.08
CA ASP A 170 2.20 -3.36 3.12
C ASP A 170 0.83 -4.04 3.14
N TRP A 171 -0.26 -3.29 3.37
CA TRP A 171 -1.57 -3.86 3.66
C TRP A 171 -2.09 -4.80 2.56
N ASP A 172 -1.99 -4.43 1.28
CA ASP A 172 -2.53 -5.19 0.15
C ASP A 172 -2.01 -6.64 0.09
N LEU A 173 -0.68 -6.79 0.05
CA LEU A 173 -0.02 -8.08 -0.19
C LEU A 173 0.52 -8.74 1.10
N GLN A 174 0.63 -8.00 2.20
CA GLN A 174 0.99 -8.59 3.50
C GLN A 174 -0.22 -9.07 4.29
N LEU A 175 -1.38 -8.41 4.14
CA LEU A 175 -2.54 -8.65 5.00
C LEU A 175 -3.79 -9.00 4.21
N ALA A 176 -4.25 -8.14 3.29
CA ALA A 176 -5.55 -8.27 2.65
C ALA A 176 -5.67 -9.57 1.85
N LEU A 177 -4.84 -9.71 0.81
CA LEU A 177 -4.88 -10.90 -0.05
C LEU A 177 -4.54 -12.19 0.72
N PRO A 178 -3.47 -12.28 1.53
CA PRO A 178 -3.19 -13.51 2.27
C PRO A 178 -4.30 -13.92 3.24
N SER A 179 -4.93 -12.96 3.95
CA SER A 179 -5.99 -13.26 4.91
C SER A 179 -7.24 -13.81 4.21
N GLU A 180 -7.60 -13.22 3.07
CA GLU A 180 -8.74 -13.69 2.28
C GLU A 180 -8.46 -15.04 1.63
N CYS A 181 -7.29 -15.23 1.03
CA CYS A 181 -6.90 -16.52 0.47
C CYS A 181 -6.90 -17.62 1.54
N GLN A 182 -6.38 -17.34 2.74
CA GLN A 182 -6.43 -18.29 3.85
C GLN A 182 -7.85 -18.62 4.28
N ALA A 183 -8.73 -17.62 4.40
CA ALA A 183 -10.10 -17.82 4.84
C ALA A 183 -10.96 -18.59 3.82
N LYS A 184 -10.64 -18.47 2.52
CA LYS A 184 -11.36 -19.10 1.41
C LYS A 184 -10.68 -20.34 0.86
N GLU A 185 -9.57 -20.78 1.46
CA GLU A 185 -8.76 -21.91 0.99
C GLU A 185 -8.28 -21.76 -0.46
N ILE A 186 -7.97 -20.52 -0.87
CA ILE A 186 -7.44 -20.18 -2.21
C ILE A 186 -5.92 -20.27 -2.17
N GLU A 187 -5.34 -20.95 -3.16
CA GLU A 187 -3.88 -20.97 -3.35
C GLU A 187 -3.42 -19.62 -3.89
N MET A 188 -2.51 -18.96 -3.16
CA MET A 188 -1.98 -17.66 -3.56
C MET A 188 -0.80 -17.83 -4.52
N PRO A 189 -0.82 -17.20 -5.71
CA PRO A 189 0.31 -17.26 -6.64
C PRO A 189 1.61 -16.71 -6.02
N GLU A 190 2.74 -17.39 -6.27
CA GLU A 190 4.03 -17.04 -5.64
C GLU A 190 4.46 -15.60 -5.94
N TYR A 191 4.18 -15.08 -7.14
CA TYR A 191 4.57 -13.73 -7.53
C TYR A 191 3.86 -12.63 -6.72
N LEU A 192 2.74 -12.92 -6.05
CA LEU A 192 2.02 -11.98 -5.16
C LEU A 192 2.62 -11.95 -3.73
N THR A 193 3.68 -12.71 -3.46
CA THR A 193 4.36 -12.75 -2.14
C THR A 193 5.47 -11.71 -1.97
N LYS A 194 5.85 -11.01 -3.06
CA LYS A 194 6.98 -10.06 -3.08
C LYS A 194 6.54 -8.75 -3.73
N TRP A 195 6.84 -7.63 -3.06
CA TRP A 195 6.50 -6.31 -3.54
C TRP A 195 7.44 -5.23 -3.01
N ILE A 196 7.44 -4.09 -3.67
CA ILE A 196 8.06 -2.84 -3.23
C ILE A 196 6.99 -1.98 -2.57
N ASN A 197 7.18 -1.68 -1.29
CA ASN A 197 6.41 -0.64 -0.63
C ASN A 197 7.02 0.73 -0.96
N VAL A 198 6.34 1.51 -1.79
CA VAL A 198 6.86 2.82 -2.26
C VAL A 198 7.09 3.80 -1.11
N LYS A 199 6.38 3.66 0.01
CA LYS A 199 6.60 4.51 1.19
C LYS A 199 7.94 4.22 1.86
N LYS A 200 8.36 2.94 1.90
CA LYS A 200 9.67 2.54 2.41
C LYS A 200 10.77 3.01 1.46
N ALA A 201 10.62 2.78 0.16
CA ALA A 201 11.57 3.26 -0.85
C ALA A 201 11.76 4.79 -0.79
N TYR A 202 10.66 5.54 -0.64
CA TYR A 202 10.72 6.99 -0.44
C TYR A 202 11.45 7.38 0.85
N ALA A 203 11.16 6.69 1.96
CA ALA A 203 11.79 6.95 3.25
C ALA A 203 13.29 6.63 3.25
N GLU A 204 13.71 5.58 2.55
CA GLU A 204 15.12 5.24 2.36
C GLU A 204 15.86 6.31 1.55
N HIS A 205 15.20 6.90 0.56
CA HIS A 205 15.78 7.96 -0.27
C HIS A 205 15.85 9.32 0.45
N THR A 206 14.81 9.67 1.22
CA THR A 206 14.64 11.03 1.77
C THR A 206 14.91 11.15 3.27
N GLY A 207 14.91 10.03 3.99
CA GLY A 207 14.95 9.98 5.46
C GLY A 207 13.60 10.22 6.14
N GLU A 208 12.50 10.39 5.39
CA GLU A 208 11.18 10.70 5.94
C GLU A 208 10.10 9.70 5.49
N PHE A 209 9.35 9.17 6.45
CA PHE A 209 8.28 8.22 6.14
C PHE A 209 6.95 8.94 5.86
N PRO A 210 6.33 8.75 4.69
CA PRO A 210 5.07 9.41 4.34
C PRO A 210 3.90 8.76 5.08
N LYS A 211 2.89 9.54 5.46
CA LYS A 211 1.70 9.04 6.17
C LYS A 211 0.84 8.14 5.28
N GLY A 212 0.73 8.47 4.00
CA GLY A 212 -0.01 7.74 2.98
C GLY A 212 0.22 8.34 1.62
N LEU A 213 -0.57 7.94 0.61
CA LEU A 213 -0.35 8.39 -0.75
C LEU A 213 -0.47 9.91 -0.92
N LYS A 214 -1.50 10.54 -0.36
CA LYS A 214 -1.69 12.00 -0.50
C LYS A 214 -0.50 12.79 0.04
N ASP A 215 0.06 12.35 1.17
CA ASP A 215 1.27 12.93 1.75
C ASP A 215 2.50 12.69 0.85
N LEU A 216 2.65 11.47 0.32
CA LEU A 216 3.72 11.14 -0.63
C LEU A 216 3.66 12.01 -1.89
N LEU A 217 2.48 12.15 -2.52
CA LEU A 217 2.28 12.98 -3.70
C LEU A 217 2.59 14.45 -3.42
N ALA A 218 2.09 14.99 -2.30
CA ALA A 218 2.35 16.38 -1.90
C ALA A 218 3.85 16.65 -1.73
N ARG A 219 4.60 15.74 -1.11
CA ARG A 219 6.05 15.86 -0.93
C ARG A 219 6.83 15.76 -2.25
N CYS A 220 6.28 15.07 -3.24
CA CYS A 220 6.84 14.99 -4.58
C CYS A 220 6.37 16.13 -5.51
N ASN A 221 5.58 17.08 -5.03
CA ASN A 221 4.91 18.10 -5.84
C ASN A 221 4.06 17.52 -6.99
N LEU A 222 3.39 16.40 -6.73
CA LEU A 222 2.48 15.74 -7.67
C LEU A 222 1.03 15.96 -7.26
N THR A 223 0.15 16.06 -8.25
CA THR A 223 -1.30 16.12 -8.06
C THR A 223 -1.90 14.74 -8.01
N PHE A 224 -2.94 14.57 -7.19
CA PHE A 224 -3.74 13.37 -7.18
C PHE A 224 -4.74 13.41 -8.34
N GLU A 225 -4.75 12.38 -9.17
CA GLU A 225 -5.68 12.22 -10.28
C GLU A 225 -6.58 11.01 -10.02
N VAL A 226 -7.88 11.19 -10.26
CA VAL A 226 -8.86 10.11 -10.20
C VAL A 226 -8.99 9.51 -11.58
N ARG A 227 -8.72 8.21 -11.71
CA ARG A 227 -9.03 7.44 -12.91
C ARG A 227 -10.37 6.75 -12.71
N SER A 228 -11.22 6.81 -13.73
CA SER A 228 -12.40 5.96 -13.86
C SER A 228 -12.04 4.81 -14.79
N PHE A 229 -12.37 3.58 -14.38
CA PHE A 229 -12.25 2.38 -15.20
C PHE A 229 -13.62 2.04 -15.79
#